data_AF-A0A8T4MLR2-F1
#
_entry.id   AF-A0A8T4MLR2-F1
#
_cell.length_a   1.000
_cell.length_b   1.000
_cell.length_c   1.000
_cell.angle_alpha   90.00
_cell.angle_beta   90.00
_cell.angle_gamma   90.00
#
_symmetry.space_group_name_H-M   'P 1'
#
loop_
_entity.id
_entity.type
_entity.pdbx_description
1 polymer ?
#
loop_
_entity_poly.entity_id
_entity_poly.type
_entity_poly.pdbx_seq_one_letter_code
_entity_poly.pdbx_strand_id
1 'polypeptide(L)'
;MRKKLLFNCSLILLVIASIFILSEFVSAQAYSPYYGGGFGISGFDLRYGSQMLIDMAVGWAEPFLQVTLGGYNYTGYLLFEKFLLFLLLMSMVYVAISKVPVFSGQKWVIWTIAIIVPLLSVRFLNFAWLNTIFLQYQLLGVALAGILPFIIYLFFVHSALAEYPVARKIAWIFFIVVYYGLWSTSEVENYGLIYFWTMIISFLFLLLDGTIHRYLDKQKWRDADISAVTSALARLDGEIRRLESATGIPEERRAIELKKLQKRRSDLQRRII
;
A
#
# COMPACT_ATOMS: atom_id res chain seq x y z
N MET A 1 -20.49 -15.01 13.96
CA MET A 1 -20.20 -13.73 13.26
C MET A 1 -19.32 -12.77 14.10
N ARG A 2 -19.62 -12.51 15.38
CA ARG A 2 -18.81 -11.64 16.27
C ARG A 2 -17.31 -11.97 16.37
N LYS A 3 -16.91 -13.25 16.31
CA LYS A 3 -15.48 -13.65 16.38
C LYS A 3 -14.64 -13.22 15.17
N LYS A 4 -15.21 -13.17 13.96
CA LYS A 4 -14.51 -12.65 12.77
C LYS A 4 -14.33 -11.13 12.82
N LEU A 5 -15.30 -10.42 13.42
CA LEU A 5 -15.22 -8.96 13.60
C LEU A 5 -14.12 -8.57 14.60
N LEU A 6 -14.03 -9.30 15.72
CA LEU A 6 -12.98 -9.08 16.74
C LEU A 6 -11.57 -9.39 16.21
N PHE A 7 -11.42 -10.42 15.39
CA PHE A 7 -10.14 -10.75 14.76
C PHE A 7 -9.68 -9.66 13.77
N ASN A 8 -10.60 -9.15 12.95
CA ASN A 8 -10.28 -8.08 12.00
C ASN A 8 -9.98 -6.75 12.73
N CYS A 9 -10.70 -6.41 13.81
CA CYS A 9 -10.39 -5.25 14.63
C CYS A 9 -9.02 -5.37 15.32
N SER A 10 -8.67 -6.55 15.84
CA SER A 10 -7.36 -6.79 16.47
C SER A 10 -6.22 -6.70 15.45
N LEU A 11 -6.40 -7.23 14.24
CA LEU A 11 -5.41 -7.12 13.17
C LEU A 11 -5.21 -5.67 12.72
N ILE A 12 -6.31 -4.90 12.59
CA ILE A 12 -6.25 -3.47 12.24
C ILE A 12 -5.59 -2.66 13.35
N LEU A 13 -5.90 -2.93 14.63
CA LEU A 13 -5.23 -2.30 15.77
C LEU A 13 -3.73 -2.64 15.82
N LEU A 14 -3.35 -3.86 15.47
CA LEU A 14 -1.95 -4.30 15.45
C LEU A 14 -1.19 -3.67 14.27
N VAL A 15 -1.84 -3.51 13.11
CA VAL A 15 -1.29 -2.76 11.97
C VAL A 15 -1.15 -1.27 12.30
N ILE A 16 -2.16 -0.65 12.91
CA ILE A 16 -2.10 0.75 13.35
C ILE A 16 -1.01 0.94 14.40
N ALA A 17 -0.94 0.06 15.42
CA ALA A 17 0.12 0.09 16.41
C ALA A 17 1.50 -0.12 15.77
N SER A 18 1.63 -1.00 14.78
CA SER A 18 2.88 -1.19 14.04
C SER A 18 3.26 0.06 13.24
N ILE A 19 2.29 0.78 12.67
CA ILE A 19 2.55 2.04 11.95
C ILE A 19 2.98 3.13 12.92
N PHE A 20 2.39 3.22 14.12
CA PHE A 20 2.82 4.18 15.15
C PHE A 20 4.21 3.84 15.70
N ILE A 21 4.50 2.56 15.99
CA ILE A 21 5.82 2.12 16.42
C ILE A 21 6.85 2.36 15.32
N LEU A 22 6.53 2.07 14.05
CA LEU A 22 7.41 2.30 12.89
C LEU A 22 7.51 3.78 12.50
N SER A 23 6.53 4.63 12.85
CA SER A 23 6.59 6.07 12.56
C SER A 23 7.65 6.77 13.40
N GLU A 24 7.97 6.27 14.60
CA GLU A 24 9.13 6.72 15.37
C GLU A 24 10.46 6.27 14.73
N PHE A 25 10.46 5.18 13.95
CA PHE A 25 11.63 4.76 13.16
C PHE A 25 11.82 5.59 11.88
N VAL A 26 10.75 6.16 11.30
CA VAL A 26 10.81 6.94 10.04
C VAL A 26 11.00 8.44 10.31
N SER A 27 10.54 8.98 11.44
CA SER A 27 10.72 10.40 11.80
C SER A 27 12.09 10.76 12.38
N ALA A 28 12.95 9.78 12.69
CA ALA A 28 14.27 10.00 13.27
C ALA A 28 15.42 10.22 12.25
N GLN A 29 15.13 10.34 10.94
CA GLN A 29 16.12 10.69 9.92
C GLN A 29 16.36 12.21 9.77
N ALA A 30 16.35 12.98 10.86
CA ALA A 30 16.90 14.33 10.87
C ALA A 30 18.39 14.23 11.24
N TYR A 31 19.26 14.29 10.22
CA TYR A 31 20.69 14.52 10.37
C TYR A 31 20.88 15.93 10.94
N SER A 32 20.81 16.08 12.26
CA SER A 32 21.21 17.31 12.95
C SER A 32 22.71 17.21 13.23
N PRO A 33 23.58 18.04 12.61
CA PRO A 33 24.97 18.11 12.97
C PRO A 33 25.08 18.87 14.30
N TYR A 34 24.86 18.17 15.42
CA TYR A 34 24.96 18.78 16.74
C TYR A 34 26.44 18.85 17.18
N TYR A 35 27.12 19.92 16.78
CA TYR A 35 28.26 20.46 17.51
C TYR A 35 27.72 21.37 18.63
N GLY A 36 27.41 20.79 19.77
CA GLY A 36 26.93 21.55 20.93
C GLY A 36 27.11 20.75 22.21
N GLY A 37 28.25 20.93 22.87
CA GLY A 37 28.57 20.29 24.15
C GLY A 37 27.62 20.74 25.25
N GLY A 38 26.59 19.95 25.52
CA GLY A 38 25.72 20.07 26.69
C GLY A 38 25.73 18.75 27.46
N PHE A 39 26.47 18.72 28.56
CA PHE A 39 26.63 17.57 29.46
C PHE A 39 25.31 17.32 30.23
N GLY A 40 24.33 16.71 29.58
CA GLY A 40 23.06 16.28 30.15
C GLY A 40 23.00 14.75 30.26
N ILE A 41 22.61 14.25 31.44
CA ILE A 41 22.63 12.84 31.83
C ILE A 41 21.79 11.97 30.88
N SER A 42 22.50 11.21 30.04
CA SER A 42 22.21 9.88 29.46
C SER A 42 20.77 9.36 29.53
N GLY A 43 19.86 9.94 28.76
CA GLY A 43 18.80 9.14 28.16
C GLY A 43 19.46 8.18 27.17
N PHE A 44 19.14 6.89 27.24
CA PHE A 44 19.61 5.88 26.30
C PHE A 44 19.05 6.25 24.92
N ASP A 45 19.78 7.06 24.17
CA ASP A 45 19.34 7.49 22.84
C ASP A 45 19.41 6.26 21.94
N LEU A 46 18.24 5.65 21.70
CA LEU A 46 18.08 4.48 20.86
C LEU A 46 18.69 4.71 19.45
N ARG A 47 18.80 5.97 19.03
CA ARG A 47 19.51 6.38 17.82
C ARG A 47 21.00 6.06 17.88
N TYR A 48 21.65 6.38 18.99
CA TYR A 48 23.08 6.10 19.17
C TYR A 48 23.34 4.58 19.18
N GLY A 49 22.45 3.82 19.83
CA GLY A 49 22.51 2.35 19.84
C GLY A 49 22.35 1.73 18.44
N SER A 50 21.40 2.22 17.64
CA SER A 50 21.17 1.72 16.28
C SER A 50 22.29 2.16 15.31
N GLN A 51 22.79 3.38 15.41
CA GLN A 51 23.95 3.85 14.65
C GLN A 51 25.19 3.01 14.95
N MET A 52 25.47 2.69 16.21
CA MET A 52 26.61 1.86 16.59
C MET A 52 26.55 0.44 15.99
N LEU A 53 25.36 -0.17 15.94
CA LEU A 53 25.17 -1.47 15.30
C LEU A 53 25.37 -1.40 13.78
N ILE A 54 24.87 -0.33 13.14
CA ILE A 54 25.06 -0.10 11.71
C ILE A 54 26.53 0.12 11.40
N ASP A 55 27.21 0.99 12.12
CA ASP A 55 28.62 1.30 11.92
C ASP A 55 29.50 0.07 12.15
N MET A 56 29.18 -0.78 13.13
CA MET A 56 29.88 -2.05 13.35
C MET A 56 29.68 -3.01 12.17
N ALA A 57 28.44 -3.18 11.70
CA ALA A 57 28.14 -4.06 10.57
C ALA A 57 28.78 -3.54 9.27
N VAL A 58 28.70 -2.23 9.03
CA VAL A 58 29.29 -1.56 7.86
C VAL A 58 30.80 -1.67 7.92
N GLY A 59 31.45 -1.33 9.03
CA GLY A 59 32.91 -1.39 9.15
C GLY A 59 33.47 -2.80 8.98
N TRP A 60 32.74 -3.82 9.41
CA TRP A 60 33.11 -5.22 9.17
C TRP A 60 32.92 -5.65 7.71
N ALA A 61 31.81 -5.26 7.07
CA ALA A 61 31.49 -5.65 5.70
C ALA A 61 32.22 -4.81 4.64
N GLU A 62 32.59 -3.58 4.97
CA GLU A 62 33.20 -2.60 4.09
C GLU A 62 34.42 -3.13 3.32
N PRO A 63 35.46 -3.72 3.95
CA PRO A 63 36.62 -4.19 3.20
C PRO A 63 36.25 -5.26 2.16
N PHE A 64 35.30 -6.15 2.48
CA PHE A 64 34.83 -7.17 1.55
C PHE A 64 34.04 -6.55 0.39
N LEU A 65 33.16 -5.60 0.69
CA LEU A 65 32.32 -4.92 -0.28
C LEU A 65 33.14 -3.99 -1.19
N GLN A 66 34.18 -3.32 -0.68
CA GLN A 66 35.10 -2.52 -1.49
C GLN A 66 35.85 -3.38 -2.51
N VAL A 67 36.31 -4.57 -2.09
CA VAL A 67 37.02 -5.51 -2.98
C VAL A 67 36.09 -6.10 -4.04
N THR A 68 34.88 -6.50 -3.65
CA THR A 68 33.94 -7.18 -4.55
C THR A 68 33.23 -6.22 -5.50
N LEU A 69 32.66 -5.14 -4.98
CA LEU A 69 31.89 -4.16 -5.77
C LEU A 69 32.77 -3.08 -6.39
N GLY A 70 34.03 -2.93 -5.96
CA GLY A 70 34.94 -1.90 -6.44
C GLY A 70 34.59 -0.53 -5.90
N GLY A 71 35.57 0.20 -5.34
CA GLY A 71 35.23 1.49 -4.76
C GLY A 71 36.13 2.05 -3.68
N TYR A 72 37.44 2.09 -3.93
CA TYR A 72 38.42 2.58 -2.95
C TYR A 72 38.21 4.05 -2.49
N ASN A 73 37.34 4.81 -3.18
CA ASN A 73 37.08 6.22 -2.90
C ASN A 73 35.66 6.50 -2.36
N TYR A 74 34.91 5.48 -1.95
CA TYR A 74 33.53 5.65 -1.49
C TYR A 74 33.42 5.70 0.03
N THR A 75 32.48 6.51 0.52
CA THR A 75 32.05 6.52 1.92
C THR A 75 31.11 5.33 2.19
N GLY A 76 31.04 4.85 3.44
CA GLY A 76 30.27 3.65 3.81
C GLY A 76 28.82 3.63 3.32
N TYR A 77 28.14 4.77 3.28
CA TYR A 77 26.77 4.90 2.77
C TYR A 77 26.64 4.52 1.28
N LEU A 78 27.55 4.99 0.44
CA LEU A 78 27.54 4.76 -1.00
C LEU A 78 27.87 3.30 -1.35
N LEU A 79 28.68 2.67 -0.52
CA LEU A 79 29.00 1.26 -0.64
C LEU A 79 27.80 0.38 -0.25
N PHE A 80 27.05 0.74 0.79
CA PHE A 80 25.80 0.07 1.15
C PHE A 80 24.73 0.22 0.05
N GLU A 81 24.61 1.41 -0.52
CA GLU A 81 23.77 1.70 -1.68
C GLU A 81 24.10 0.81 -2.89
N LYS A 82 25.39 0.69 -3.25
CA LYS A 82 25.84 -0.22 -4.32
C LYS A 82 25.51 -1.68 -4.01
N PHE A 83 25.66 -2.08 -2.75
CA PHE A 83 25.30 -3.43 -2.32
C PHE A 83 23.80 -3.71 -2.46
N LEU A 84 22.95 -2.75 -2.09
CA LEU A 84 21.50 -2.86 -2.27
C LEU A 84 21.13 -2.97 -3.76
N LEU A 85 21.75 -2.14 -4.62
CA LEU A 85 21.56 -2.23 -6.07
C LEU A 85 22.01 -3.59 -6.63
N PHE A 86 23.12 -4.15 -6.12
CA PHE A 86 23.58 -5.49 -6.48
C PHE A 86 22.54 -6.56 -6.14
N LEU A 87 21.97 -6.54 -4.92
CA LEU A 87 20.92 -7.49 -4.52
C LEU A 87 19.66 -7.37 -5.39
N LEU A 88 19.26 -6.13 -5.73
CA LEU A 88 18.12 -5.87 -6.59
C LEU A 88 18.34 -6.44 -7.99
N LEU A 89 19.49 -6.13 -8.61
CA LEU A 89 19.84 -6.65 -9.93
C LEU A 89 19.98 -8.18 -9.91
N MET A 90 20.55 -8.76 -8.85
CA MET A 90 20.64 -10.21 -8.66
C MET A 90 19.26 -10.86 -8.63
N SER A 91 18.32 -10.30 -7.87
CA SER A 91 16.94 -10.81 -7.83
C SER A 91 16.27 -10.74 -9.21
N MET A 92 16.37 -9.60 -9.90
CA MET A 92 15.78 -9.42 -11.24
C MET A 92 16.39 -10.36 -12.29
N VAL A 93 17.72 -10.45 -12.34
CA VAL A 93 18.44 -11.32 -13.28
C VAL A 93 18.14 -12.79 -12.99
N TYR A 94 18.11 -13.20 -11.72
CA TYR A 94 17.76 -14.57 -11.34
C TYR A 94 16.35 -14.94 -11.81
N VAL A 95 15.35 -14.09 -11.54
CA VAL A 95 13.97 -14.33 -11.98
C VAL A 95 13.89 -14.38 -13.50
N ALA A 96 14.52 -13.44 -14.21
CA ALA A 96 14.51 -13.41 -15.67
C ALA A 96 15.10 -14.69 -16.30
N ILE A 97 16.28 -15.11 -15.84
CA ILE A 97 16.96 -16.31 -16.36
C ILE A 97 16.20 -17.59 -16.01
N SER A 98 15.56 -17.66 -14.83
CA SER A 98 14.78 -18.83 -14.41
C SER A 98 13.57 -19.13 -15.31
N LYS A 99 13.12 -18.15 -16.12
CA LYS A 99 12.02 -18.32 -17.06
C LYS A 99 12.46 -18.81 -18.45
N VAL A 100 13.77 -18.85 -18.73
CA VAL A 100 14.30 -19.27 -20.03
C VAL A 100 14.41 -20.80 -20.08
N PRO A 101 13.71 -21.49 -21.01
CA PRO A 101 13.70 -22.96 -21.06
C PRO A 101 15.08 -23.61 -21.21
N VAL A 102 16.02 -22.94 -21.89
CA VAL A 102 17.40 -23.41 -22.09
C VAL A 102 18.14 -23.67 -20.77
N PHE A 103 17.80 -22.94 -19.71
CA PHE A 103 18.43 -23.10 -18.39
C PHE A 103 17.60 -23.98 -17.45
N SER A 104 16.48 -24.56 -17.92
CA SER A 104 15.68 -25.47 -17.11
C SER A 104 16.50 -26.70 -16.71
N GLY A 105 16.60 -26.95 -15.39
CA GLY A 105 17.41 -28.05 -14.84
C GLY A 105 18.85 -27.68 -14.44
N GLN A 106 19.40 -26.56 -14.91
CA GLN A 106 20.79 -26.15 -14.62
C GLN A 106 20.87 -25.05 -13.55
N LYS A 107 20.42 -25.34 -12.33
CA LYS A 107 20.34 -24.34 -11.23
C LYS A 107 21.67 -23.64 -10.93
N TRP A 108 22.78 -24.37 -11.03
CA TRP A 108 24.11 -23.82 -10.78
C TRP A 108 24.47 -22.72 -11.78
N VAL A 109 24.20 -22.96 -13.08
CA VAL A 109 24.46 -21.99 -14.15
C VAL A 109 23.62 -20.72 -13.95
N ILE A 110 22.34 -20.88 -13.58
CA ILE A 110 21.46 -19.74 -13.27
C ILE A 110 22.05 -18.88 -12.16
N TRP A 111 22.50 -19.51 -11.07
CA TRP A 111 23.13 -18.82 -9.94
C TRP A 111 24.43 -18.11 -10.34
N THR A 112 25.29 -18.77 -11.11
CA THR A 112 26.54 -18.17 -11.60
C THR A 112 26.27 -16.92 -12.42
N ILE A 113 25.33 -16.97 -13.37
CA ILE A 113 25.00 -15.80 -14.20
C ILE A 113 24.34 -14.70 -13.33
N ALA A 114 23.43 -15.08 -12.43
CA ALA A 114 22.75 -14.16 -11.53
C ALA A 114 23.69 -13.44 -10.56
N ILE A 115 24.86 -13.99 -10.24
CA ILE A 115 25.88 -13.31 -9.44
C ILE A 115 26.80 -12.47 -10.33
N ILE A 116 27.36 -13.06 -11.39
CA ILE A 116 28.39 -12.41 -12.21
C ILE A 116 27.86 -11.16 -12.92
N VAL A 117 26.66 -11.25 -13.50
CA VAL A 117 26.11 -10.14 -14.30
C VAL A 117 25.88 -8.89 -13.43
N PRO A 118 25.10 -8.94 -12.33
CA PRO A 118 24.96 -7.80 -11.41
C PRO A 118 26.28 -7.33 -10.81
N LEU A 119 27.20 -8.23 -10.47
CA LEU A 119 28.49 -7.87 -9.90
C LEU A 119 29.28 -6.98 -10.87
N LEU A 120 29.35 -7.37 -12.15
CA LEU A 120 29.98 -6.56 -13.20
C LEU A 120 29.22 -5.25 -13.41
N SER A 121 27.88 -5.28 -13.46
CA SER A 121 27.05 -4.09 -13.63
C SER A 121 27.30 -3.04 -12.55
N VAL A 122 27.30 -3.43 -11.27
CA VAL A 122 27.52 -2.50 -10.15
C VAL A 122 28.98 -2.04 -10.08
N ARG A 123 29.93 -2.92 -10.41
CA ARG A 123 31.37 -2.60 -10.39
C ARG A 123 31.75 -1.51 -11.37
N PHE A 124 31.17 -1.52 -12.57
CA PHE A 124 31.45 -0.53 -13.60
C PHE A 124 30.44 0.64 -13.61
N LEU A 125 29.51 0.67 -12.66
CA LEU A 125 28.54 1.75 -12.57
C LEU A 125 29.22 3.06 -12.11
N ASN A 126 29.15 4.08 -12.95
CA ASN A 126 29.63 5.41 -12.60
C ASN A 126 28.72 6.05 -11.54
N PHE A 127 29.34 6.74 -10.58
CA PHE A 127 28.69 7.39 -9.46
C PHE A 127 27.56 8.37 -9.87
N ALA A 128 27.72 9.09 -10.97
CA ALA A 128 26.69 10.01 -11.46
C ALA A 128 25.37 9.28 -11.79
N TRP A 129 25.45 8.09 -12.39
CA TRP A 129 24.28 7.26 -12.69
C TRP A 129 23.67 6.67 -11.42
N LEU A 130 24.51 6.19 -10.50
CA LEU A 130 24.06 5.69 -9.20
C LEU A 130 23.24 6.75 -8.46
N ASN A 131 23.77 7.97 -8.33
CA ASN A 131 23.09 9.06 -7.65
C ASN A 131 21.78 9.44 -8.35
N THR A 132 21.76 9.43 -9.69
CA THR A 132 20.54 9.72 -10.47
C THR A 132 19.44 8.67 -10.20
N ILE A 133 19.82 7.39 -10.12
CA ILE A 133 18.90 6.30 -9.78
C ILE A 133 18.36 6.49 -8.36
N PHE A 134 19.22 6.81 -7.39
CA PHE A 134 18.77 7.02 -6.01
C PHE A 134 17.90 8.25 -5.83
N LEU A 135 18.17 9.34 -6.54
CA LEU A 135 17.32 10.53 -6.49
C LEU A 135 15.88 10.20 -6.90
N GLN A 136 15.70 9.37 -7.93
CA GLN A 136 14.38 8.90 -8.34
C GLN A 136 13.72 8.01 -7.29
N TYR A 137 14.47 7.12 -6.64
CA TYR A 137 13.94 6.27 -5.56
C TYR A 137 13.65 7.04 -4.28
N GLN A 138 14.43 8.07 -3.96
CA GLN A 138 14.13 9.00 -2.87
C GLN A 138 12.80 9.70 -3.17
N LEU A 139 12.61 10.23 -4.38
CA LEU A 139 11.33 10.84 -4.76
C LEU A 139 10.16 9.84 -4.62
N LEU A 140 10.32 8.60 -5.08
CA LEU A 140 9.32 7.56 -4.90
C LEU A 140 9.06 7.23 -3.42
N GLY A 141 10.13 7.08 -2.63
CA GLY A 141 10.05 6.76 -1.21
C GLY A 141 9.34 7.86 -0.43
N VAL A 142 9.65 9.11 -0.74
CA VAL A 142 9.00 10.28 -0.13
C VAL A 142 7.55 10.40 -0.60
N ALA A 143 7.27 10.15 -1.89
CA ALA A 143 5.90 10.09 -2.39
C ALA A 143 5.08 9.00 -1.68
N LEU A 144 5.64 7.80 -1.51
CA LEU A 144 5.00 6.71 -0.78
C LEU A 144 4.83 7.06 0.71
N ALA A 145 5.85 7.57 1.37
CA ALA A 145 5.78 7.98 2.78
C ALA A 145 4.77 9.10 3.02
N GLY A 146 4.57 10.00 2.04
CA GLY A 146 3.54 11.04 2.11
C GLY A 146 2.14 10.52 1.81
N ILE A 147 1.97 9.75 0.73
CA ILE A 147 0.67 9.30 0.21
C ILE A 147 0.11 8.13 1.03
N LEU A 148 0.95 7.21 1.49
CA LEU A 148 0.48 5.97 2.12
C LEU A 148 -0.24 6.22 3.46
N PRO A 149 0.28 7.04 4.40
CA PRO A 149 -0.48 7.40 5.60
C PRO A 149 -1.81 8.08 5.26
N PHE A 150 -1.86 8.91 4.22
CA PHE A 150 -3.10 9.54 3.74
C PHE A 150 -4.12 8.50 3.25
N ILE A 151 -3.71 7.53 2.43
CA ILE A 151 -4.60 6.46 1.94
C ILE A 151 -5.15 5.61 3.10
N ILE A 152 -4.28 5.22 4.03
CA ILE A 152 -4.67 4.41 5.20
C ILE A 152 -5.66 5.21 6.06
N TYR A 153 -5.36 6.49 6.30
CA TYR A 153 -6.22 7.36 7.06
C TYR A 153 -7.60 7.55 6.40
N LEU A 154 -7.61 7.81 5.08
CA LEU A 154 -8.82 7.94 4.29
C LEU A 154 -9.68 6.67 4.40
N PHE A 155 -9.06 5.50 4.30
CA PHE A 155 -9.76 4.22 4.47
C PHE A 155 -10.34 4.08 5.87
N PHE A 156 -9.60 4.45 6.91
CA PHE A 156 -10.07 4.42 8.30
C PHE A 156 -11.28 5.34 8.50
N VAL A 157 -11.20 6.59 8.05
CA VAL A 157 -12.31 7.56 8.17
C VAL A 157 -13.55 7.09 7.42
N HIS A 158 -13.39 6.50 6.23
CA HIS A 158 -14.53 6.04 5.44
C HIS A 158 -15.13 4.72 5.92
N SER A 159 -14.30 3.82 6.46
CA SER A 159 -14.75 2.47 6.85
C SER A 159 -15.19 2.41 8.30
N ALA A 160 -14.39 2.94 9.23
CA ALA A 160 -14.65 2.84 10.66
C ALA A 160 -15.63 3.92 11.15
N LEU A 161 -15.66 5.09 10.50
CA LEU A 161 -16.47 6.25 10.92
C LEU A 161 -17.62 6.55 9.95
N ALA A 162 -17.99 5.59 9.09
CA ALA A 162 -19.05 5.75 8.08
C ALA A 162 -20.37 6.27 8.69
N GLU A 163 -20.73 5.78 9.88
CA GLU A 163 -22.03 6.05 10.51
C GLU A 163 -22.06 7.38 11.28
N TYR A 164 -20.91 8.02 11.54
CA TYR A 164 -20.80 9.17 12.43
C TYR A 164 -20.23 10.40 11.70
N PRO A 165 -21.07 11.25 11.09
CA PRO A 165 -20.62 12.41 10.31
C PRO A 165 -19.75 13.40 11.09
N VAL A 166 -20.07 13.59 12.38
CA VAL A 166 -19.30 14.48 13.26
C VAL A 166 -17.91 13.90 13.53
N ALA A 167 -17.81 12.59 13.80
CA ALA A 167 -16.53 11.93 14.05
C ALA A 167 -15.62 12.00 12.82
N ARG A 168 -16.15 11.88 11.60
CA ARG A 168 -15.37 12.05 10.37
C ARG A 168 -14.80 13.46 10.22
N LYS A 169 -15.60 14.49 10.50
CA LYS A 169 -15.12 15.89 10.45
C LYS A 169 -14.01 16.12 11.48
N ILE A 170 -14.19 15.61 12.71
CA ILE A 170 -13.16 15.69 13.75
C ILE A 170 -11.89 14.97 13.32
N ALA A 171 -12.02 13.79 12.71
CA ALA A 171 -10.90 13.03 12.17
C ALA A 171 -10.13 13.86 11.13
N TRP A 172 -10.80 14.36 10.09
CA TRP A 172 -10.17 15.21 9.09
C TRP A 172 -9.48 16.45 9.68
N ILE A 173 -10.11 17.13 10.65
CA ILE A 173 -9.50 18.26 11.37
C ILE A 173 -8.22 17.83 12.08
N PHE A 174 -8.28 16.71 12.83
CA PHE A 174 -7.10 16.17 13.51
C PHE A 174 -5.97 15.86 12.54
N PHE A 175 -6.28 15.24 11.40
CA PHE A 175 -5.29 14.92 10.37
C PHE A 175 -4.66 16.17 9.76
N ILE A 176 -5.46 17.21 9.49
CA ILE A 176 -4.96 18.51 9.02
C ILE A 176 -4.01 19.13 10.05
N VAL A 177 -4.35 19.09 11.35
CA VAL A 177 -3.50 19.62 12.42
C VAL A 177 -2.17 18.86 12.51
N VAL A 178 -2.18 17.54 12.40
CA VAL A 178 -0.95 16.72 12.39
C VAL A 178 -0.07 17.10 11.21
N TYR A 179 -0.62 17.17 10.00
CA TYR A 179 0.16 17.53 8.81
C TYR A 179 0.63 18.99 8.80
N TYR A 180 -0.14 19.89 9.38
CA TYR A 180 0.29 21.26 9.64
C TYR A 180 1.49 21.29 10.59
N GLY A 181 1.45 20.51 11.68
CA GLY A 181 2.59 20.35 12.60
C GLY A 181 3.83 19.82 11.89
N LEU A 182 3.70 18.74 11.12
CA LEU A 182 4.80 18.16 10.34
C LEU A 182 5.39 19.14 9.33
N TRP A 183 4.55 19.90 8.63
CA TRP A 183 4.98 20.95 7.72
C TRP A 183 5.72 22.09 8.44
N SER A 184 5.20 22.55 9.59
CA SER A 184 5.81 23.63 10.36
C SER A 184 7.14 23.23 11.01
N THR A 185 7.36 21.95 11.30
CA THR A 185 8.59 21.43 11.90
C THR A 185 9.57 20.84 10.89
N SER A 186 9.22 20.76 9.60
CA SER A 186 10.10 20.17 8.60
C SER A 186 11.25 21.12 8.26
N GLU A 187 12.49 20.68 8.50
CA GLU A 187 13.69 21.43 8.12
C GLU A 187 14.06 21.24 6.64
N VAL A 188 13.66 20.11 6.04
CA VAL A 188 13.94 19.79 4.64
C VAL A 188 12.80 20.31 3.76
N GLU A 189 13.10 21.29 2.91
CA GLU A 189 12.13 21.98 2.04
C GLU A 189 11.28 21.00 1.20
N ASN A 190 11.93 19.98 0.61
CA ASN A 190 11.25 18.99 -0.23
C ASN A 190 10.21 18.15 0.54
N TYR A 191 10.48 17.84 1.82
CA TYR A 191 9.53 17.10 2.66
C TYR A 191 8.39 17.99 3.12
N GLY A 192 8.69 19.24 3.46
CA GLY A 192 7.71 20.25 3.81
C GLY A 192 6.65 20.44 2.73
N LEU A 193 7.05 20.52 1.45
CA LEU A 193 6.11 20.65 0.33
C LEU A 193 5.10 19.49 0.28
N ILE A 194 5.52 18.26 0.57
CA ILE A 194 4.62 17.10 0.51
C ILE A 194 3.64 17.12 1.68
N TYR A 195 4.09 17.49 2.88
CA TYR A 195 3.19 17.67 4.02
C TYR A 195 2.18 18.79 3.76
N PHE A 196 2.63 19.90 3.17
CA PHE A 196 1.78 21.02 2.78
C PHE A 196 0.70 20.60 1.77
N TRP A 197 1.07 19.95 0.67
CA TRP A 197 0.09 19.49 -0.32
C TRP A 197 -0.89 18.46 0.25
N THR A 198 -0.41 17.56 1.11
CA THR A 198 -1.27 16.57 1.77
C THR A 198 -2.26 17.24 2.74
N MET A 199 -1.83 18.29 3.44
CA MET A 199 -2.71 19.14 4.27
C MET A 199 -3.80 19.81 3.42
N ILE A 200 -3.45 20.40 2.28
CA ILE A 200 -4.42 21.03 1.36
C ILE A 200 -5.42 20.01 0.81
N ILE A 201 -4.95 18.83 0.40
CA ILE A 201 -5.84 17.75 -0.06
C ILE A 201 -6.78 17.32 1.08
N SER A 202 -6.26 17.13 2.29
CA SER A 202 -7.06 16.75 3.45
C SER A 202 -8.12 17.81 3.79
N PHE A 203 -7.78 19.08 3.65
CA PHE A 203 -8.73 20.19 3.79
C PHE A 203 -9.82 20.15 2.70
N LEU A 204 -9.46 19.86 1.45
CA LEU A 204 -10.44 19.67 0.38
C LEU A 204 -11.37 18.48 0.67
N PHE A 205 -10.83 17.36 1.17
CA PHE A 205 -11.63 16.20 1.58
C PHE A 205 -12.57 16.51 2.75
N LEU A 206 -12.15 17.35 3.71
CA LEU A 206 -13.01 17.84 4.78
C LEU A 206 -14.22 18.61 4.24
N LEU A 207 -14.00 19.48 3.24
CA LEU A 207 -15.08 20.24 2.59
C LEU A 207 -16.00 19.34 1.76
N LEU A 208 -15.46 18.31 1.12
CA LEU A 208 -16.17 17.40 0.24
C LEU A 208 -16.72 16.13 0.92
N ASP A 209 -16.48 15.92 2.22
CA ASP A 209 -16.87 14.70 2.96
C ASP A 209 -18.34 14.33 2.73
N GLY A 210 -19.23 15.32 2.81
CA GLY A 210 -20.67 15.11 2.61
C GLY A 210 -21.06 14.76 1.17
N THR A 211 -20.29 15.18 0.17
CA THR A 211 -20.55 14.89 -1.25
C THR A 211 -20.05 13.50 -1.61
N ILE A 212 -18.82 13.16 -1.16
CA ILE A 212 -18.21 11.85 -1.39
C ILE A 212 -19.06 10.75 -0.76
N HIS A 213 -19.52 10.96 0.47
CA HIS A 213 -20.34 9.96 1.16
C HIS A 213 -21.67 9.69 0.46
N ARG A 214 -22.39 10.75 0.04
CA ARG A 214 -23.64 10.61 -0.73
C ARG A 214 -23.43 9.83 -2.03
N TYR A 215 -22.31 10.04 -2.70
CA TYR A 215 -21.97 9.33 -3.92
C TYR A 215 -21.72 7.83 -3.64
N LEU A 216 -20.94 7.51 -2.60
CA LEU A 216 -20.65 6.12 -2.20
C LEU A 216 -21.90 5.39 -1.73
N ASP A 217 -22.76 6.03 -0.94
CA ASP A 217 -24.01 5.42 -0.51
C ASP A 217 -24.93 5.14 -1.70
N LYS A 218 -25.03 6.08 -2.65
CA LYS A 218 -25.81 5.87 -3.88
C LYS A 218 -25.30 4.66 -4.67
N GLN A 219 -23.99 4.42 -4.72
CA GLN A 219 -23.43 3.21 -5.32
C GLN A 219 -23.81 1.95 -4.55
N LYS A 220 -23.68 1.95 -3.21
CA LYS A 220 -24.09 0.81 -2.36
C LYS A 220 -25.57 0.46 -2.55
N TRP A 221 -26.45 1.45 -2.65
CA TRP A 221 -27.88 1.23 -2.91
C TRP A 221 -28.10 0.63 -4.29
N ARG A 222 -27.38 1.09 -5.32
CA ARG A 222 -27.46 0.54 -6.67
C ARG A 222 -26.98 -0.91 -6.70
N ASP A 223 -25.88 -1.23 -6.03
CA ASP A 223 -25.33 -2.58 -5.98
C ASP A 223 -26.23 -3.53 -5.18
N ALA A 224 -26.84 -3.05 -4.09
CA ALA A 224 -27.84 -3.79 -3.33
C ALA A 224 -29.10 -4.06 -4.16
N ASP A 225 -29.57 -3.08 -4.94
CA ASP A 225 -30.72 -3.24 -5.84
C ASP A 225 -30.43 -4.26 -6.94
N ILE A 226 -29.25 -4.18 -7.58
CA ILE A 226 -28.81 -5.16 -8.59
C ILE A 226 -28.76 -6.58 -7.99
N SER A 227 -28.23 -6.74 -6.78
CA SER A 227 -28.18 -8.03 -6.09
C SER A 227 -29.58 -8.57 -5.75
N ALA A 228 -30.49 -7.69 -5.31
CA ALA A 228 -31.88 -8.04 -5.03
C ALA A 228 -32.63 -8.47 -6.30
N VAL A 229 -32.46 -7.73 -7.41
CA VAL A 229 -33.07 -8.06 -8.71
C VAL A 229 -32.49 -9.37 -9.25
N THR A 230 -31.18 -9.59 -9.14
CA THR A 230 -30.53 -10.84 -9.57
C THR A 230 -31.06 -12.04 -8.79
N SER A 231 -31.23 -11.87 -7.47
CA SER A 231 -31.80 -12.91 -6.61
C SER A 231 -33.27 -13.19 -6.94
N ALA A 232 -34.05 -12.16 -7.26
CA ALA A 232 -35.44 -12.30 -7.69
C ALA A 232 -35.57 -12.99 -9.05
N LEU A 233 -34.68 -12.68 -10.01
CA LEU A 233 -34.61 -13.36 -11.30
C LEU A 233 -34.26 -14.85 -11.14
N ALA A 234 -33.27 -15.17 -10.29
CA ALA A 234 -32.92 -16.57 -10.01
C ALA A 234 -34.09 -17.36 -9.39
N ARG A 235 -34.89 -16.73 -8.53
CA ARG A 235 -36.11 -17.34 -7.98
C ARG A 235 -37.17 -17.59 -9.05
N LEU A 236 -37.43 -16.58 -9.91
CA LEU A 236 -38.40 -16.72 -11.02
C LEU A 236 -37.98 -17.82 -12.00
N ASP A 237 -36.69 -17.90 -12.35
CA ASP A 237 -36.18 -18.96 -13.23
C ASP A 237 -36.37 -20.36 -12.60
N GLY A 238 -36.21 -20.46 -11.27
CA GLY A 238 -36.53 -21.68 -10.52
C GLY A 238 -38.02 -22.05 -10.57
N GLU A 239 -38.92 -21.07 -10.41
CA GLU A 239 -40.38 -21.28 -10.49
C GLU A 239 -40.82 -21.70 -11.89
N ILE A 240 -40.27 -21.07 -12.94
CA ILE A 240 -40.55 -21.42 -14.34
C ILE A 240 -40.16 -22.87 -14.61
N ARG A 241 -38.94 -23.27 -14.24
CA ARG A 241 -38.46 -24.66 -14.43
C ARG A 241 -39.32 -25.68 -13.65
N ARG A 242 -39.74 -25.35 -12.43
CA ARG A 242 -40.67 -26.19 -11.64
C ARG A 242 -42.03 -26.34 -12.31
N LEU A 243 -42.57 -25.25 -12.86
CA LEU A 243 -43.86 -25.24 -13.53
C LEU A 243 -43.83 -25.99 -14.88
N GLU A 244 -42.71 -25.91 -15.61
CA GLU A 244 -42.48 -26.65 -16.85
C GLU A 244 -42.40 -28.17 -16.61
N SER A 245 -41.75 -28.58 -15.52
CA SER A 245 -41.54 -29.99 -15.15
C SER A 245 -42.71 -30.63 -14.39
N ALA A 246 -43.67 -29.84 -13.89
CA ALA A 246 -44.80 -30.36 -13.12
C ALA A 246 -45.78 -31.17 -14.00
N THR A 247 -45.88 -32.46 -13.74
CA THR A 247 -46.90 -33.34 -14.33
C THR A 247 -48.23 -33.22 -13.59
N GLY A 248 -49.37 -33.21 -14.30
CA GLY A 248 -50.72 -33.19 -13.69
C GLY A 248 -51.40 -31.82 -13.62
N ILE A 249 -50.74 -30.74 -14.07
CA ILE A 249 -51.38 -29.43 -14.25
C ILE A 249 -51.94 -29.33 -15.68
N PRO A 250 -53.24 -28.99 -15.88
CA PRO A 250 -53.82 -28.75 -17.20
C PRO A 250 -53.00 -27.75 -18.03
N GLU A 251 -52.78 -28.04 -19.31
CA GLU A 251 -51.89 -27.24 -20.16
C GLU A 251 -52.29 -25.76 -20.23
N GLU A 252 -53.59 -25.46 -20.34
CA GLU A 252 -54.09 -24.08 -20.38
C GLU A 252 -53.69 -23.28 -19.13
N ARG A 253 -53.86 -23.85 -17.93
CA ARG A 253 -53.46 -23.19 -16.68
C ARG A 253 -51.94 -23.01 -16.62
N ARG A 254 -51.17 -23.99 -17.08
CA ARG A 254 -49.71 -23.91 -17.13
C ARG A 254 -49.24 -22.79 -18.05
N ALA A 255 -49.82 -22.67 -19.25
CA ALA A 255 -49.48 -21.63 -20.22
C ALA A 255 -49.77 -20.22 -19.69
N ILE A 256 -50.89 -20.04 -18.98
CA ILE A 256 -51.26 -18.74 -18.38
C ILE A 256 -50.25 -18.33 -17.29
N GLU A 257 -49.91 -19.25 -16.37
CA GLU A 257 -48.94 -18.96 -15.30
C GLU A 257 -47.52 -18.76 -15.85
N LEU A 258 -47.09 -19.54 -16.86
CA LEU A 258 -45.80 -19.34 -17.52
C LEU A 258 -45.72 -17.95 -18.16
N LYS A 259 -46.76 -17.53 -18.89
CA LYS A 259 -46.81 -16.20 -19.50
C LYS A 259 -46.71 -15.09 -18.44
N LYS A 260 -47.34 -15.27 -17.28
CA LYS A 260 -47.28 -14.33 -16.15
C LYS A 260 -45.88 -14.26 -15.52
N LEU A 261 -45.23 -15.39 -15.29
CA LEU A 261 -43.86 -15.45 -14.77
C LEU A 261 -42.84 -14.87 -15.75
N GLN A 262 -42.95 -15.21 -17.04
CA GLN A 262 -42.10 -14.66 -18.10
C GLN A 262 -42.24 -13.14 -18.22
N LYS A 263 -43.47 -12.60 -18.12
CA LYS A 263 -43.71 -11.16 -18.10
C LYS A 263 -42.98 -10.50 -16.92
N ARG A 264 -43.16 -11.01 -15.70
CA ARG A 264 -42.47 -10.51 -14.49
C ARG A 264 -40.94 -10.56 -14.63
N ARG A 265 -40.41 -11.65 -15.18
CA ARG A 265 -38.97 -11.80 -15.47
C ARG A 265 -38.49 -10.71 -16.42
N SER A 266 -39.20 -10.46 -17.52
CA SER A 266 -38.84 -9.42 -18.49
C SER A 266 -38.90 -8.01 -17.88
N ASP A 267 -39.90 -7.74 -17.02
CA ASP A 267 -40.04 -6.45 -16.33
C ASP A 267 -38.86 -6.20 -15.35
N LEU A 268 -38.40 -7.24 -14.64
CA LEU A 268 -37.22 -7.15 -13.78
C LEU A 268 -35.92 -7.01 -14.57
N GLN A 269 -35.78 -7.75 -15.69
CA GLN A 269 -34.60 -7.67 -16.54
C GLN A 269 -34.41 -6.26 -17.13
N ARG A 270 -35.51 -5.56 -17.44
CA ARG A 270 -35.49 -4.15 -17.87
C ARG A 270 -35.00 -3.17 -16.81
N ARG A 271 -34.96 -3.54 -15.52
CA ARG A 271 -34.42 -2.67 -14.45
C ARG A 271 -32.90 -2.75 -14.29
N ILE A 272 -32.28 -3.79 -14.85
CA ILE A 272 -30.82 -3.98 -14.82
C ILE A 272 -30.13 -3.24 -15.96
N ILE A 273 -30.81 -3.10 -17.11
CA ILE A 273 -30.34 -2.41 -18.32
C ILE A 273 -30.52 -0.91 -18.16
#